data_AF-A0A1Z5SKF8-F1
#
_entry.id   AF-A0A1Z5SKF8-F1
#
_cell.length_a   1.000
_cell.length_b   1.000
_cell.length_c   1.000
_cell.angle_alpha   90.00
_cell.angle_beta   90.00
_cell.angle_gamma   90.00
#
_symmetry.space_group_name_H-M   'P 1'
#
loop_
_entity.id
_entity.type
_entity.pdbx_description
1 polymer ?
#
loop_
_entity_poly.entity_id
_entity_poly.type
_entity_poly.pdbx_seq_one_letter_code
_entity_poly.pdbx_strand_id
1 'polypeptide(L)'
;MLKKIGTHNLLLFLLIILETLLLLHFSKLGYTTLNAVLYSGTSFFIGLLLLVKFYNKSLISTPPTNSKKIYHLYWIIPTMIFIVFTLAQLPSIIQQYKINFTESDIIPTLQLMVYRLFNGEYVYAPYYDFGYKLNLTYLPMTWIPFVIPNVLHIDYRWLAISVWLLCVVLLLIRTSAYSYKHPFVILSTIITLFLFICTNEMSILGYTIEIMFAGYYMLLVMSMNTNSVMFIAITLATCMLSRFSLLLWLPLWATVMFISGSKIKLFKIITLVSAIITILYIIPFLSKDWQIFGNAMKSYTNAAVGEWEHIDKYTCKPAHLYNGVGFAHIFYEKIQNWDTLDKVKRLQKIHFLLCAGITVVMGIWYWFNRKKIDKRIFLMASFKIYLTIFLAFIQVPYIYLMVVANFVSIAIFSEQLRYKTTDA
;
A
#
# COMPACT_ATOMS: atom_id res chain seq x y z
N MET A 1 25.83 -18.81 1.18
CA MET A 1 25.25 -17.53 1.66
C MET A 1 24.19 -17.70 2.75
N LEU A 2 23.41 -18.80 2.76
CA LEU A 2 22.27 -19.02 3.67
C LEU A 2 22.61 -19.43 5.12
N LYS A 3 23.78 -20.03 5.38
CA LYS A 3 24.17 -20.56 6.73
C LYS A 3 24.22 -19.54 7.89
N LYS A 4 24.04 -18.23 7.64
CA LYS A 4 24.02 -17.17 8.68
C LYS A 4 22.71 -16.36 8.72
N ILE A 5 21.69 -16.73 7.93
CA ILE A 5 20.39 -16.06 8.02
C ILE A 5 19.64 -16.69 9.20
N GLY A 6 19.38 -15.89 10.25
CA GLY A 6 18.55 -16.37 11.36
C GLY A 6 17.21 -16.91 10.87
N THR A 7 16.75 -18.00 11.46
CA THR A 7 15.54 -18.75 11.05
C THR A 7 14.33 -17.85 10.77
N HIS A 8 14.09 -16.85 11.62
CA HIS A 8 13.00 -15.88 11.48
C HIS A 8 13.14 -14.99 10.23
N ASN A 9 14.36 -14.59 9.86
CA ASN A 9 14.58 -13.78 8.65
C ASN A 9 14.34 -14.61 7.39
N LEU A 10 14.76 -15.88 7.39
CA LEU A 10 14.49 -16.78 6.29
C LEU A 10 12.99 -17.02 6.14
N LEU A 11 12.30 -17.28 7.26
CA LEU A 11 10.84 -17.49 7.25
C LEU A 11 10.08 -16.24 6.78
N LEU A 12 10.45 -15.03 7.24
CA LEU A 12 9.88 -13.78 6.73
C LEU A 12 10.06 -13.64 5.21
N PHE A 13 11.27 -13.92 4.71
CA PHE A 13 11.54 -13.88 3.27
C PHE A 13 10.66 -14.89 2.50
N LEU A 14 10.58 -16.13 2.98
CA LEU A 14 9.74 -17.16 2.35
C LEU A 14 8.25 -16.79 2.36
N LEU A 15 7.74 -16.20 3.45
CA LEU A 15 6.36 -15.71 3.51
C LEU A 15 6.10 -14.59 2.49
N ILE A 16 7.07 -13.71 2.23
CA ILE A 16 6.92 -12.64 1.22
C ILE A 16 6.87 -13.21 -0.21
N ILE A 17 7.71 -14.21 -0.49
CA ILE A 17 7.67 -14.92 -1.78
C ILE A 17 6.32 -15.64 -1.93
N LEU A 18 5.86 -16.34 -0.89
CA LEU A 18 4.57 -17.01 -0.89
C LEU A 18 3.40 -16.03 -1.06
N GLU A 19 3.41 -14.88 -0.36
CA GLU A 19 2.43 -13.80 -0.50
C GLU A 19 2.38 -13.29 -1.96
N THR A 20 3.54 -13.20 -2.62
CA THR A 20 3.64 -12.80 -4.04
C THR A 20 3.08 -13.84 -4.99
N LEU A 21 3.41 -15.11 -4.78
CA LEU A 21 2.89 -16.22 -5.60
C LEU A 21 1.38 -16.37 -5.44
N LEU A 22 0.86 -16.26 -4.22
CA LEU A 22 -0.58 -16.30 -3.95
C LEU A 22 -1.33 -15.15 -4.62
N LEU A 23 -0.71 -13.96 -4.68
CA LEU A 23 -1.33 -12.80 -5.30
C LEU A 23 -1.34 -12.88 -6.84
N LEU A 24 -0.19 -13.16 -7.46
CA LEU A 24 0.00 -12.94 -8.90
C LEU A 24 -0.07 -14.23 -9.74
N HIS A 25 0.09 -15.40 -9.12
CA HIS A 25 0.09 -16.67 -9.81
C HIS A 25 -1.08 -17.57 -9.40
N PHE A 26 -1.22 -17.91 -8.12
CA PHE A 26 -2.23 -18.86 -7.66
C PHE A 26 -3.67 -18.30 -7.68
N SER A 27 -3.83 -16.97 -7.66
CA SER A 27 -5.12 -16.30 -7.88
C SER A 27 -5.78 -16.70 -9.21
N LYS A 28 -4.97 -17.11 -10.20
CA LYS A 28 -5.44 -17.48 -11.55
C LYS A 28 -5.84 -18.94 -11.69
N LEU A 29 -5.58 -19.78 -10.69
CA LEU A 29 -5.88 -21.22 -10.75
C LEU A 29 -7.34 -21.59 -10.41
N GLY A 30 -8.22 -20.61 -10.20
CA GLY A 30 -9.64 -20.83 -9.94
C GLY A 30 -10.00 -21.22 -8.50
N TYR A 31 -9.02 -21.33 -7.60
CA TYR A 31 -9.25 -21.64 -6.18
C TYR A 31 -9.49 -20.38 -5.33
N THR A 32 -10.45 -19.53 -5.70
CA THR A 32 -10.64 -18.17 -5.13
C THR A 32 -10.70 -18.17 -3.60
N THR A 33 -11.54 -19.02 -2.97
CA THR A 33 -11.67 -19.06 -1.50
C THR A 33 -10.40 -19.52 -0.80
N LEU A 34 -9.78 -20.60 -1.27
CA LEU A 34 -8.54 -21.11 -0.69
C LEU A 34 -7.42 -20.08 -0.85
N ASN A 35 -7.30 -19.45 -2.02
CA ASN A 35 -6.31 -18.42 -2.28
C ASN A 35 -6.51 -17.19 -1.39
N ALA A 36 -7.77 -16.74 -1.19
CA ALA A 36 -8.08 -15.63 -0.28
C ALA A 36 -7.65 -15.93 1.17
N VAL A 37 -7.92 -17.15 1.66
CA VAL A 37 -7.49 -17.60 2.99
C VAL A 37 -5.96 -17.67 3.09
N LEU A 38 -5.31 -18.33 2.12
CA LEU A 38 -3.85 -18.50 2.12
C LEU A 38 -3.12 -17.17 1.99
N TYR A 39 -3.58 -16.28 1.10
CA TYR A 39 -2.99 -14.95 0.90
C TYR A 39 -3.11 -14.12 2.18
N SER A 40 -4.35 -13.99 2.69
CA SER A 40 -4.61 -13.21 3.91
C SER A 40 -3.87 -13.80 5.12
N GLY A 41 -3.85 -15.12 5.27
CA GLY A 41 -3.12 -15.82 6.31
C GLY A 41 -1.61 -15.55 6.23
N THR A 42 -1.01 -15.74 5.05
CA THR A 42 0.42 -15.48 4.82
C THR A 42 0.78 -14.03 5.14
N SER A 43 -0.03 -13.10 4.63
CA SER A 43 0.13 -11.65 4.85
C SER A 43 0.06 -11.29 6.35
N PHE A 44 -0.90 -11.88 7.08
CA PHE A 44 -1.06 -11.71 8.52
C PHE A 44 0.14 -12.28 9.31
N PHE A 45 0.60 -13.47 8.92
CA PHE A 45 1.75 -14.12 9.56
C PHE A 45 3.06 -13.35 9.40
N ILE A 46 3.24 -12.54 8.34
CA ILE A 46 4.40 -11.64 8.23
C ILE A 46 4.45 -10.66 9.42
N GLY A 47 3.31 -10.03 9.74
CA GLY A 47 3.21 -9.13 10.87
C GLY A 47 3.32 -9.85 12.23
N LEU A 48 2.68 -11.01 12.37
CA LEU A 48 2.75 -11.81 13.60
C LEU A 48 4.18 -12.32 13.88
N LEU A 49 4.86 -12.84 12.86
CA LEU A 49 6.23 -13.33 12.97
C LEU A 49 7.19 -12.21 13.39
N LEU A 50 6.94 -10.97 12.95
CA LEU A 50 7.71 -9.81 13.39
C LEU A 50 7.53 -9.55 14.89
N LEU A 51 6.31 -9.67 15.42
CA LEU A 51 6.06 -9.58 16.87
C LEU A 51 6.79 -10.70 17.62
N VAL A 52 6.61 -11.95 17.19
CA VAL A 52 7.23 -13.13 17.82
C VAL A 52 8.75 -13.02 17.84
N LYS A 53 9.36 -12.62 16.72
CA LYS A 53 10.82 -12.51 16.58
C LYS A 53 11.45 -11.61 17.65
N PHE A 54 10.78 -10.50 17.98
CA PHE A 54 11.32 -9.41 18.82
C PHE A 54 10.65 -9.28 20.20
N TYR A 55 9.67 -10.14 20.52
CA TYR A 55 9.01 -10.15 21.82
C TYR A 55 9.97 -10.61 22.93
N ASN A 56 9.94 -9.92 24.07
CA ASN A 56 10.84 -10.09 25.22
C ASN A 56 12.33 -9.90 24.91
N LYS A 57 12.67 -9.25 23.79
CA LYS A 57 14.07 -9.01 23.41
C LYS A 57 14.40 -7.53 23.41
N SER A 58 15.56 -7.17 23.94
CA SER A 58 16.07 -5.81 23.79
C SER A 58 16.65 -5.62 22.40
N LEU A 59 16.34 -4.47 21.79
CA LEU A 59 16.84 -4.14 20.46
C LEU A 59 18.13 -3.36 20.56
N ILE A 60 19.16 -3.87 19.89
CA ILE A 60 20.37 -3.12 19.58
C ILE A 60 20.25 -2.65 18.13
N SER A 61 20.30 -1.33 17.93
CA SER A 61 20.40 -0.80 16.57
C SER A 61 21.78 -1.16 16.03
N THR A 62 21.84 -1.82 14.88
CA THR A 62 23.11 -2.15 14.25
C THR A 62 23.81 -0.84 13.89
N PRO A 63 25.06 -0.60 14.33
CA PRO A 63 25.78 0.59 13.91
C PRO A 63 25.95 0.56 12.39
N PRO A 64 25.97 1.72 11.72
CA PRO A 64 26.27 1.76 10.30
C PRO A 64 27.62 1.08 10.05
N THR A 65 27.67 0.18 9.07
CA THR A 65 28.88 -0.59 8.81
C THR A 65 29.93 0.27 8.13
N ASN A 66 31.17 0.26 8.62
CA ASN A 66 32.36 0.83 7.95
C ASN A 66 32.79 -0.03 6.75
N SER A 67 31.85 -0.56 5.97
CA SER A 67 32.17 -1.42 4.83
C SER A 67 32.97 -0.65 3.79
N LYS A 68 33.98 -1.32 3.21
CA LYS A 68 34.77 -0.75 2.11
C LYS A 68 33.82 -0.29 0.99
N LYS A 69 34.08 0.91 0.44
CA LYS A 69 33.27 1.53 -0.63
C LYS A 69 32.97 0.56 -1.79
N ILE A 70 33.92 -0.32 -2.12
CA ILE A 70 33.78 -1.33 -3.19
C ILE A 70 32.57 -2.26 -3.01
N TYR A 71 32.15 -2.56 -1.78
CA TYR A 71 31.01 -3.44 -1.55
C TYR A 71 29.66 -2.80 -1.90
N HIS A 72 29.57 -1.47 -1.97
CA HIS A 72 28.35 -0.81 -2.42
C HIS A 72 28.14 -0.97 -3.94
N LEU A 73 29.21 -1.15 -4.73
CA LEU A 73 29.10 -1.36 -6.18
C LEU A 73 28.27 -2.62 -6.51
N TYR A 74 28.32 -3.65 -5.67
CA TYR A 74 27.63 -4.92 -5.90
C TYR A 74 26.10 -4.82 -5.93
N TRP A 75 25.50 -3.82 -5.27
CA TRP A 75 24.05 -3.61 -5.35
C TRP A 75 23.69 -2.39 -6.21
N ILE A 76 24.59 -1.39 -6.31
CA ILE A 76 24.36 -0.22 -7.17
C ILE A 76 24.24 -0.64 -8.63
N ILE A 77 25.17 -1.45 -9.16
CA ILE A 77 25.14 -1.85 -10.58
C ILE A 77 23.85 -2.61 -10.91
N PRO A 78 23.45 -3.67 -10.18
CA PRO A 78 22.15 -4.33 -10.41
C PRO A 78 20.95 -3.40 -10.25
N THR A 79 21.00 -2.44 -9.33
CA THR A 79 19.90 -1.46 -9.15
C THR A 79 19.79 -0.57 -10.38
N MET A 80 20.91 -0.09 -10.93
CA MET A 80 20.92 0.72 -12.15
C MET A 80 20.42 -0.09 -13.36
N ILE A 81 20.87 -1.34 -13.51
CA ILE A 81 20.36 -2.26 -14.55
C ILE A 81 18.85 -2.45 -14.39
N PHE A 82 18.36 -2.66 -13.17
CA PHE A 82 16.93 -2.82 -12.90
C PHE A 82 16.13 -1.56 -13.21
N ILE A 83 16.63 -0.37 -12.87
CA ILE A 83 16.01 0.91 -13.21
C ILE A 83 15.90 1.05 -14.74
N VAL A 84 17.02 0.86 -15.45
CA VAL A 84 17.04 0.95 -16.92
C VAL A 84 16.08 -0.07 -17.53
N PHE A 85 16.10 -1.32 -17.05
CA PHE A 85 15.18 -2.37 -17.50
C PHE A 85 13.71 -1.97 -17.29
N THR A 86 13.35 -1.51 -16.09
CA THR A 86 11.99 -1.07 -15.75
C THR A 86 11.53 0.06 -16.68
N LEU A 87 12.36 1.08 -16.86
CA LEU A 87 12.04 2.23 -17.71
C LEU A 87 11.97 1.85 -19.20
N ALA A 88 12.78 0.88 -19.64
CA ALA A 88 12.75 0.38 -21.02
C ALA A 88 11.48 -0.44 -21.35
N GLN A 89 10.83 -1.05 -20.37
CA GLN A 89 9.54 -1.74 -20.57
C GLN A 89 8.36 -0.77 -20.75
N LEU A 90 8.47 0.43 -20.20
CA LEU A 90 7.34 1.35 -20.10
C LEU A 90 6.78 1.83 -21.46
N PRO A 91 7.58 2.13 -22.50
CA PRO A 91 7.04 2.45 -23.82
C PRO A 91 6.15 1.34 -24.40
N SER A 92 6.53 0.08 -24.24
CA SER A 92 5.73 -1.06 -24.70
C SER A 92 4.40 -1.17 -23.94
N ILE A 93 4.44 -1.00 -22.62
CA ILE A 93 3.25 -0.96 -21.77
C ILE A 93 2.33 0.20 -22.19
N ILE A 94 2.90 1.40 -22.42
CA ILE A 94 2.14 2.59 -22.84
C ILE A 94 1.44 2.36 -24.17
N GLN A 95 2.13 1.72 -25.13
CA GLN A 95 1.58 1.43 -26.45
C GLN A 95 0.48 0.36 -26.41
N GLN A 96 0.66 -0.67 -25.58
CA GLN A 96 -0.29 -1.77 -25.44
C GLN A 96 -1.56 -1.35 -24.69
N TYR A 97 -1.41 -0.59 -23.61
CA TYR A 97 -2.50 -0.16 -22.75
C TYR A 97 -2.77 1.33 -22.99
N LYS A 98 -3.44 1.67 -24.08
CA LYS A 98 -3.76 3.07 -24.36
C LYS A 98 -4.69 3.63 -23.29
N ILE A 99 -4.47 4.88 -22.90
CA ILE A 99 -5.34 5.55 -21.93
C ILE A 99 -6.72 5.73 -22.60
N ASN A 100 -7.70 4.97 -22.12
CA ASN A 100 -9.07 4.99 -22.62
C ASN A 100 -10.04 4.71 -21.47
N PHE A 101 -10.99 5.62 -21.25
CA PHE A 101 -11.97 5.51 -20.16
C PHE A 101 -12.89 4.30 -20.30
N THR A 102 -13.04 3.72 -21.50
CA THR A 102 -13.84 2.50 -21.69
C THR A 102 -13.16 1.25 -21.15
N GLU A 103 -11.83 1.28 -21.00
CA GLU A 103 -11.05 0.17 -20.43
C GLU A 103 -10.72 0.42 -18.97
N SER A 104 -10.34 1.66 -18.63
CA SER A 104 -10.12 2.09 -17.26
C SER A 104 -10.29 3.61 -17.13
N ASP A 105 -11.04 4.02 -16.12
CA ASP A 105 -11.30 5.42 -15.81
C ASP A 105 -10.24 6.05 -14.89
N ILE A 106 -9.27 5.27 -14.34
CA ILE A 106 -8.33 5.76 -13.33
C ILE A 106 -7.49 6.93 -13.88
N ILE A 107 -6.65 6.70 -14.89
CA ILE A 107 -5.79 7.75 -15.45
C ILE A 107 -6.60 8.88 -16.11
N PRO A 108 -7.65 8.61 -16.92
CA PRO A 108 -8.53 9.65 -17.45
C PRO A 108 -9.12 10.56 -16.35
N THR A 109 -9.52 9.99 -15.22
CA THR A 109 -10.01 10.75 -14.07
C THR A 109 -8.94 11.68 -13.50
N LEU A 110 -7.69 11.23 -13.38
CA LEU A 110 -6.58 12.08 -12.92
C LEU A 110 -6.32 13.22 -13.90
N GLN A 111 -6.34 12.94 -15.22
CA GLN A 111 -6.17 13.95 -16.27
C GLN A 111 -7.26 15.01 -16.20
N LEU A 112 -8.52 14.60 -16.00
CA LEU A 112 -9.64 15.52 -15.81
C LEU A 112 -9.44 16.40 -14.55
N MET A 113 -9.04 15.82 -13.43
CA MET A 113 -8.83 16.57 -12.19
C MET A 113 -7.70 17.61 -12.33
N VAL A 114 -6.61 17.25 -13.00
CA VAL A 114 -5.50 18.17 -13.30
C VAL A 114 -5.95 19.25 -14.28
N TYR A 115 -6.66 18.90 -15.34
CA TYR A 115 -7.23 19.85 -16.31
C TYR A 115 -8.11 20.90 -15.61
N ARG A 116 -9.04 20.45 -14.76
CA ARG A 116 -9.91 21.34 -13.98
C ARG A 116 -9.13 22.28 -13.07
N LEU A 117 -8.07 21.78 -12.43
CA LEU A 117 -7.19 22.63 -11.61
C LEU A 117 -6.59 23.77 -12.45
N PHE A 118 -6.09 23.47 -13.66
CA PHE A 118 -5.48 24.47 -14.54
C PHE A 118 -6.49 25.50 -15.08
N ASN A 119 -7.74 25.10 -15.29
CA ASN A 119 -8.79 26.02 -15.77
C ASN A 119 -9.51 26.78 -14.64
N GLY A 120 -9.09 26.61 -13.38
CA GLY A 120 -9.78 27.22 -12.24
C GLY A 120 -11.17 26.63 -11.96
N GLU A 121 -11.50 25.49 -12.56
CA GLU A 121 -12.76 24.79 -12.34
C GLU A 121 -12.76 24.09 -10.98
N TYR A 122 -13.96 23.80 -10.48
CA TYR A 122 -14.07 23.00 -9.27
C TYR A 122 -13.70 21.54 -9.52
N VAL A 123 -12.51 21.15 -9.06
CA VAL A 123 -11.91 19.83 -9.30
C VAL A 123 -12.86 18.67 -8.96
N TYR A 124 -13.62 18.76 -7.89
CA TYR A 124 -14.48 17.67 -7.39
C TYR A 124 -15.92 17.69 -7.95
N ALA A 125 -16.22 18.53 -8.94
CA ALA A 125 -17.54 18.53 -9.58
C ALA A 125 -17.83 17.15 -10.21
N PRO A 126 -19.10 16.68 -10.24
CA PRO A 126 -19.46 15.49 -11.00
C PRO A 126 -19.06 15.60 -12.49
N TYR A 127 -18.84 14.45 -13.13
CA TYR A 127 -18.51 14.37 -14.55
C TYR A 127 -19.40 13.32 -15.23
N TYR A 128 -19.80 13.57 -16.47
CA TYR A 128 -20.84 12.78 -17.15
C TYR A 128 -20.39 12.19 -18.50
N ASP A 129 -19.27 12.65 -19.07
CA ASP A 129 -18.90 12.30 -20.44
C ASP A 129 -18.31 10.89 -20.58
N PHE A 130 -18.10 10.17 -19.46
CA PHE A 130 -17.77 8.73 -19.49
C PHE A 130 -18.98 7.83 -19.71
N GLY A 131 -20.17 8.39 -19.95
CA GLY A 131 -21.42 7.64 -20.15
C GLY A 131 -22.13 7.27 -18.84
N TYR A 132 -21.59 7.70 -17.70
CA TYR A 132 -22.19 7.55 -16.37
C TYR A 132 -21.79 8.74 -15.49
N LYS A 133 -22.53 8.94 -14.38
CA LYS A 133 -22.18 9.97 -13.39
C LYS A 133 -20.96 9.53 -12.58
N LEU A 134 -19.79 10.06 -12.93
CA LEU A 134 -18.57 9.91 -12.17
C LEU A 134 -18.50 10.98 -11.07
N ASN A 135 -18.51 10.55 -9.80
CA ASN A 135 -18.15 11.45 -8.70
C ASN A 135 -16.65 11.33 -8.47
N LEU A 136 -15.93 12.45 -8.55
CA LEU A 136 -14.49 12.46 -8.35
C LEU A 136 -14.19 12.26 -6.87
N THR A 137 -13.55 11.15 -6.53
CA THR A 137 -13.33 10.74 -5.12
C THR A 137 -11.87 10.75 -4.70
N TYR A 138 -10.95 10.90 -5.67
CA TYR A 138 -9.53 10.82 -5.39
C TYR A 138 -9.03 11.98 -4.52
N LEU A 139 -8.30 11.63 -3.47
CA LEU A 139 -7.70 12.59 -2.57
C LEU A 139 -6.48 13.30 -3.22
N PRO A 140 -6.06 14.47 -2.74
CA PRO A 140 -5.06 15.30 -3.41
C PRO A 140 -3.74 14.60 -3.78
N MET A 141 -3.18 13.74 -2.92
CA MET A 141 -1.93 13.04 -3.21
C MET A 141 -2.10 11.86 -4.17
N THR A 142 -3.33 11.61 -4.65
CA THR A 142 -3.60 10.71 -5.78
C THR A 142 -3.45 11.42 -7.12
N TRP A 143 -3.75 12.72 -7.23
CA TRP A 143 -3.82 13.42 -8.52
C TRP A 143 -2.92 14.66 -8.62
N ILE A 144 -2.67 15.42 -7.55
CA ILE A 144 -1.80 16.61 -7.56
C ILE A 144 -0.39 16.31 -8.09
N PRO A 145 0.28 15.19 -7.73
CA PRO A 145 1.59 14.88 -8.29
C PRO A 145 1.61 14.90 -9.83
N PHE A 146 0.49 14.56 -10.47
CA PHE A 146 0.36 14.48 -11.92
C PHE A 146 0.25 15.84 -12.62
N VAL A 147 0.23 16.95 -11.87
CA VAL A 147 0.49 18.29 -12.42
C VAL A 147 1.84 18.32 -13.14
N ILE A 148 2.86 17.63 -12.60
CA ILE A 148 4.21 17.58 -13.17
C ILE A 148 4.20 16.95 -14.57
N PRO A 149 3.76 15.69 -14.78
CA PRO A 149 3.72 15.07 -16.10
C PRO A 149 2.80 15.79 -17.07
N ASN A 150 1.72 16.43 -16.58
CA ASN A 150 0.84 17.24 -17.42
C ASN A 150 1.55 18.46 -18.01
N VAL A 151 2.31 19.20 -17.19
CA VAL A 151 3.10 20.37 -17.63
C VAL A 151 4.25 19.96 -18.55
N LEU A 152 4.87 18.81 -18.28
CA LEU A 152 5.97 18.29 -19.09
C LEU A 152 5.50 17.55 -20.35
N HIS A 153 4.18 17.41 -20.56
CA HIS A 153 3.59 16.63 -21.65
C HIS A 153 4.11 15.18 -21.74
N ILE A 154 4.34 14.54 -20.58
CA ILE A 154 4.73 13.12 -20.49
C ILE A 154 3.56 12.28 -19.96
N ASP A 155 3.54 11.00 -20.34
CA ASP A 155 2.53 10.06 -19.84
C ASP A 155 2.59 9.91 -18.31
N TYR A 156 1.43 9.91 -17.67
CA TYR A 156 1.30 9.88 -16.21
C TYR A 156 2.01 8.65 -15.59
N ARG A 157 2.04 7.52 -16.30
CA ARG A 157 2.67 6.28 -15.82
C ARG A 157 4.17 6.42 -15.57
N TRP A 158 4.85 7.32 -16.28
CA TRP A 158 6.26 7.65 -15.99
C TRP A 158 6.43 8.13 -14.56
N LEU A 159 5.62 9.10 -14.13
CA LEU A 159 5.70 9.64 -12.78
C LEU A 159 5.42 8.56 -11.73
N ALA A 160 4.37 7.76 -11.92
CA ALA A 160 4.00 6.72 -10.97
C ALA A 160 5.15 5.71 -10.74
N ILE A 161 5.78 5.25 -11.81
CA ILE A 161 6.93 4.34 -11.74
C ILE A 161 8.17 5.04 -11.18
N SER A 162 8.45 6.29 -11.56
CA SER A 162 9.60 7.05 -11.04
C SER A 162 9.52 7.26 -9.54
N VAL A 163 8.34 7.61 -9.00
CA VAL A 163 8.14 7.75 -7.54
C VAL A 163 8.42 6.43 -6.83
N TRP A 164 7.92 5.32 -7.35
CA TRP A 164 8.19 4.00 -6.78
C TRP A 164 9.68 3.62 -6.85
N LEU A 165 10.33 3.80 -7.99
CA LEU A 165 11.76 3.54 -8.16
C LEU A 165 12.61 4.39 -7.20
N LEU A 166 12.27 5.66 -7.00
CA LEU A 166 12.92 6.51 -6.01
C LEU A 166 12.80 5.91 -4.60
N CYS A 167 11.61 5.43 -4.22
CA CYS A 167 11.39 4.80 -2.93
C CYS A 167 12.18 3.49 -2.79
N VAL A 168 12.30 2.69 -3.86
CA VAL A 168 13.15 1.49 -3.91
C VAL A 168 14.61 1.86 -3.68
N VAL A 169 15.13 2.87 -4.39
CA VAL A 169 16.53 3.33 -4.22
C VAL A 169 16.78 3.81 -2.79
N LEU A 170 15.86 4.60 -2.22
CA LEU A 170 15.98 5.07 -0.84
C LEU A 170 15.98 3.90 0.16
N LEU A 171 15.12 2.89 -0.04
CA LEU A 171 15.09 1.69 0.79
C LEU A 171 16.42 0.91 0.72
N LEU A 172 16.98 0.74 -0.49
CA LEU A 172 18.25 0.05 -0.71
C LEU A 172 19.43 0.81 -0.10
N ILE A 173 19.51 2.13 -0.28
CA ILE A 173 20.52 2.99 0.36
C ILE A 173 20.47 2.81 1.87
N ARG A 174 19.28 2.92 2.47
CA ARG A 174 19.09 2.75 3.92
C ARG A 174 19.48 1.36 4.39
N THR A 175 19.12 0.32 3.65
CA THR A 175 19.51 -1.07 3.96
C THR A 175 21.02 -1.24 3.90
N SER A 176 21.67 -0.63 2.90
CA SER A 176 23.11 -0.75 2.66
C SER A 176 23.96 -0.14 3.77
N ALA A 177 23.41 0.84 4.49
CA ALA A 177 24.08 1.44 5.64
C ALA A 177 24.36 0.42 6.76
N TYR A 178 23.59 -0.68 6.83
CA TYR A 178 23.69 -1.68 7.90
C TYR A 178 24.27 -3.02 7.45
N SER A 179 24.22 -3.32 6.15
CA SER A 179 24.74 -4.55 5.57
C SER A 179 24.85 -4.41 4.07
N TYR A 180 25.98 -4.82 3.49
CA TYR A 180 26.16 -4.83 2.04
C TYR A 180 25.42 -5.99 1.34
N LYS A 181 25.04 -7.04 2.08
CA LYS A 181 24.37 -8.23 1.50
C LYS A 181 22.86 -8.09 1.43
N HIS A 182 22.26 -7.42 2.41
CA HIS A 182 20.80 -7.30 2.50
C HIS A 182 20.18 -6.53 1.31
N PRO A 183 20.77 -5.43 0.79
CA PRO A 183 20.25 -4.76 -0.40
C PRO A 183 20.07 -5.70 -1.59
N PHE A 184 20.97 -6.67 -1.79
CA PHE A 184 20.84 -7.65 -2.88
C PHE A 184 19.60 -8.54 -2.72
N VAL A 185 19.33 -9.03 -1.50
CA VAL A 185 18.14 -9.85 -1.22
C VAL A 185 16.86 -9.03 -1.36
N ILE A 186 16.87 -7.78 -0.90
CA ILE A 186 15.73 -6.85 -1.07
C ILE A 186 15.49 -6.58 -2.56
N LEU A 187 16.54 -6.21 -3.30
CA LEU A 187 16.47 -5.95 -4.72
C LEU A 187 15.99 -7.17 -5.50
N SER A 188 16.50 -8.38 -5.20
CA SER A 188 16.05 -9.60 -5.88
C SER A 188 14.57 -9.85 -5.64
N THR A 189 14.07 -9.62 -4.42
CA THR A 189 12.64 -9.75 -4.10
C THR A 189 11.79 -8.76 -4.90
N ILE A 190 12.26 -7.51 -5.00
CA ILE A 190 11.60 -6.44 -5.77
C ILE A 190 11.58 -6.77 -7.26
N ILE A 191 12.72 -7.21 -7.82
CA ILE A 191 12.83 -7.65 -9.21
C ILE A 191 11.86 -8.80 -9.48
N THR A 192 11.85 -9.82 -8.62
CA THR A 192 10.92 -10.94 -8.75
C THR A 192 9.47 -10.47 -8.75
N LEU A 193 9.05 -9.68 -7.77
CA LEU A 193 7.68 -9.13 -7.72
C LEU A 193 7.34 -8.32 -8.98
N PHE A 194 8.24 -7.43 -9.42
CA PHE A 194 8.05 -6.63 -10.63
C PHE A 194 7.93 -7.50 -11.89
N LEU A 195 8.77 -8.52 -12.05
CA LEU A 195 8.68 -9.46 -13.16
C LEU A 195 7.38 -10.27 -13.12
N PHE A 196 6.89 -10.67 -11.94
CA PHE A 196 5.58 -11.31 -11.81
C PHE A 196 4.44 -10.38 -12.23
N ILE A 197 4.51 -9.09 -11.90
CA ILE A 197 3.55 -8.08 -12.38
C ILE A 197 3.63 -7.98 -13.91
N CYS A 198 4.81 -7.82 -14.50
CA CYS A 198 4.95 -7.70 -15.95
C CYS A 198 4.47 -8.95 -16.70
N THR A 199 4.65 -10.14 -16.14
CA THR A 199 4.29 -11.41 -16.80
C THR A 199 2.83 -11.79 -16.62
N ASN A 200 2.25 -11.50 -15.46
CA ASN A 200 0.89 -11.95 -15.13
C ASN A 200 -0.13 -10.81 -15.16
N GLU A 201 0.24 -9.60 -14.76
CA GLU A 201 -0.70 -8.52 -14.44
C GLU A 201 -0.19 -7.18 -14.98
N MET A 202 0.24 -7.15 -16.23
CA MET A 202 0.83 -5.96 -16.85
C MET A 202 -0.16 -4.78 -16.91
N SER A 203 -1.46 -5.07 -16.95
CA SER A 203 -2.56 -4.10 -16.84
C SER A 203 -2.47 -3.22 -15.58
N ILE A 204 -1.86 -3.71 -14.49
CA ILE A 204 -1.61 -2.91 -13.29
C ILE A 204 -0.74 -1.70 -13.61
N LEU A 205 0.30 -1.89 -14.43
CA LEU A 205 1.19 -0.80 -14.86
C LEU A 205 0.60 0.01 -16.02
N GLY A 206 -0.30 -0.60 -16.79
CA GLY A 206 -0.93 0.00 -17.96
C GLY A 206 -2.09 0.94 -17.65
N TYR A 207 -2.97 0.56 -16.73
CA TYR A 207 -4.22 1.28 -16.44
C TYR A 207 -4.24 2.02 -15.12
N THR A 208 -3.32 1.70 -14.20
CA THR A 208 -3.37 2.20 -12.82
C THR A 208 -2.10 2.98 -12.45
N ILE A 209 -2.15 3.64 -11.30
CA ILE A 209 -1.01 4.35 -10.68
C ILE A 209 -0.62 3.74 -9.34
N GLU A 210 -1.04 2.51 -9.08
CA GLU A 210 -0.98 1.84 -7.78
C GLU A 210 0.44 1.63 -7.27
N ILE A 211 1.37 1.48 -8.19
CA ILE A 211 2.79 1.36 -7.90
C ILE A 211 3.34 2.63 -7.20
N MET A 212 2.77 3.81 -7.49
CA MET A 212 3.10 5.05 -6.79
C MET A 212 2.71 4.97 -5.31
N PHE A 213 1.51 4.44 -5.03
CA PHE A 213 1.04 4.25 -3.66
C PHE A 213 1.87 3.21 -2.91
N ALA A 214 2.31 2.14 -3.58
CA ALA A 214 3.30 1.23 -3.01
C ALA A 214 4.55 1.99 -2.53
N GLY A 215 5.07 2.92 -3.32
CA GLY A 215 6.16 3.83 -2.93
C GLY A 215 5.84 4.65 -1.67
N TYR A 216 4.67 5.29 -1.61
CA TYR A 216 4.23 6.06 -0.43
C TYR A 216 4.19 5.23 0.84
N TYR A 217 3.64 4.02 0.76
CA TYR A 217 3.53 3.12 1.89
C TYR A 217 4.89 2.51 2.30
N MET A 218 5.82 2.31 1.37
CA MET A 218 7.22 1.98 1.70
C MET A 218 7.90 3.12 2.47
N LEU A 219 7.70 4.38 2.06
CA LEU A 219 8.21 5.55 2.79
C LEU A 219 7.59 5.66 4.19
N LEU A 220 6.31 5.35 4.35
CA LEU A 220 5.67 5.29 5.65
C LEU A 220 6.39 4.29 6.57
N VAL A 221 6.65 3.06 6.12
CA VAL A 221 7.41 2.05 6.88
C VAL A 221 8.81 2.57 7.24
N MET A 222 9.55 3.13 6.27
CA MET A 222 10.87 3.72 6.53
C MET A 222 10.83 4.83 7.58
N SER A 223 9.79 5.68 7.54
CA SER A 223 9.64 6.82 8.45
C SER A 223 9.46 6.40 9.91
N MET A 224 8.86 5.23 10.18
CA MET A 224 8.68 4.69 11.54
C MET A 224 10.02 4.49 12.27
N ASN A 225 11.11 4.28 11.53
CA ASN A 225 12.45 4.13 12.07
C ASN A 225 13.33 5.38 11.89
N THR A 226 12.71 6.57 11.88
CA THR A 226 13.42 7.84 11.83
C THR A 226 13.07 8.75 13.00
N ASN A 227 13.99 9.67 13.31
CA ASN A 227 13.75 10.70 14.32
C ASN A 227 13.18 12.00 13.74
N SER A 228 13.19 12.16 12.41
CA SER A 228 12.70 13.35 11.72
C SER A 228 11.18 13.48 11.83
N VAL A 229 10.73 14.51 12.54
CA VAL A 229 9.31 14.90 12.60
C VAL A 229 8.77 15.19 11.21
N MET A 230 9.52 15.94 10.42
CA MET A 230 9.14 16.35 9.07
C MET A 230 8.92 15.14 8.15
N PHE A 231 9.86 14.18 8.16
CA PHE A 231 9.74 13.00 7.31
C PHE A 231 8.53 12.15 7.68
N ILE A 232 8.29 11.92 8.98
CA ILE A 232 7.11 11.16 9.45
C ILE A 232 5.81 11.88 9.08
N ALA A 233 5.75 13.21 9.25
CA ALA A 233 4.54 13.97 8.95
C ALA A 233 4.23 14.01 7.46
N ILE A 234 5.24 14.20 6.60
CA ILE A 234 5.05 14.20 5.14
C ILE A 234 4.60 12.83 4.65
N THR A 235 5.20 11.74 5.12
CA THR A 235 4.81 10.39 4.69
C THR A 235 3.42 10.02 5.19
N LEU A 236 3.09 10.33 6.45
CA LEU A 236 1.73 10.14 6.98
C LEU A 236 0.70 10.96 6.21
N ALA A 237 0.95 12.25 5.99
CA ALA A 237 0.03 13.11 5.23
C ALA A 237 -0.13 12.61 3.79
N THR A 238 0.95 12.19 3.13
CA THR A 238 0.92 11.60 1.79
C THR A 238 0.08 10.32 1.74
N CYS A 239 0.23 9.41 2.70
CA CYS A 239 -0.60 8.21 2.78
C CYS A 239 -2.07 8.54 3.06
N MET A 240 -2.35 9.47 3.98
CA MET A 240 -3.72 9.89 4.30
C MET A 240 -4.42 10.61 3.14
N LEU A 241 -3.68 11.42 2.38
CA LEU A 241 -4.17 12.17 1.22
C LEU A 241 -4.10 11.35 -0.08
N SER A 242 -3.70 10.08 -0.02
CA SER A 242 -3.83 9.15 -1.16
C SER A 242 -4.97 8.16 -0.93
N ARG A 243 -5.12 7.63 0.30
CA ARG A 243 -6.13 6.61 0.64
C ARG A 243 -6.60 6.67 2.07
N PHE A 244 -7.85 6.27 2.28
CA PHE A 244 -8.44 6.10 3.62
C PHE A 244 -7.99 4.84 4.35
N SER A 245 -7.21 3.95 3.72
CA SER A 245 -6.83 2.67 4.31
C SER A 245 -6.09 2.82 5.64
N LEU A 246 -5.34 3.89 5.87
CA LEU A 246 -4.61 4.11 7.12
C LEU A 246 -5.48 4.59 8.30
N LEU A 247 -6.70 5.07 8.04
CA LEU A 247 -7.45 5.90 8.98
C LEU A 247 -7.70 5.23 10.33
N LEU A 248 -8.15 3.97 10.34
CA LEU A 248 -8.46 3.26 11.59
C LEU A 248 -7.22 2.72 12.32
N TRP A 249 -6.03 2.75 11.71
CA TRP A 249 -4.77 2.39 12.36
C TRP A 249 -4.08 3.59 13.04
N LEU A 250 -4.32 4.82 12.57
CA LEU A 250 -3.71 6.03 13.13
C LEU A 250 -3.96 6.24 14.63
N PRO A 251 -5.17 5.97 15.19
CA PRO A 251 -5.38 6.06 16.63
C PRO A 251 -4.44 5.14 17.42
N LEU A 252 -4.18 3.93 16.94
CA LEU A 252 -3.22 3.00 17.55
C LEU A 252 -1.79 3.57 17.46
N TRP A 253 -1.39 4.07 16.28
CA TRP A 253 -0.08 4.70 16.11
C TRP A 253 0.14 5.87 17.09
N ALA A 254 -0.83 6.77 17.18
CA ALA A 254 -0.79 7.92 18.09
C ALA A 254 -0.72 7.47 19.55
N THR A 255 -1.52 6.47 19.94
CA THR A 255 -1.54 5.91 21.29
C THR A 255 -0.18 5.32 21.69
N VAL A 256 0.43 4.53 20.81
CA VAL A 256 1.76 3.94 21.02
C VAL A 256 2.83 5.03 21.16
N MET A 257 2.78 6.06 20.31
CA MET A 257 3.71 7.19 20.37
C MET A 257 3.50 8.05 21.62
N PHE A 258 2.27 8.16 22.13
CA PHE A 258 1.95 8.90 23.34
C PHE A 258 2.46 8.19 24.61
N ILE A 259 2.29 6.86 24.67
CA ILE A 259 2.65 6.05 25.85
C ILE A 259 4.16 5.79 25.92
N SER A 260 4.78 5.43 24.79
CA SER A 260 6.16 4.93 24.76
C SER A 260 7.11 5.85 23.98
N GLY A 261 6.61 6.96 23.44
CA GLY A 261 7.37 7.94 22.67
C GLY A 261 7.45 9.32 23.32
N SER A 262 7.97 10.27 22.54
CA SER A 262 7.98 11.66 22.95
C SER A 262 6.65 12.30 22.61
N LYS A 263 5.89 12.71 23.63
CA LYS A 263 4.61 13.42 23.46
C LYS A 263 4.78 14.70 22.63
N ILE A 264 5.87 15.45 22.88
CA ILE A 264 6.20 16.66 22.10
C ILE A 264 6.40 16.31 20.62
N LYS A 265 7.14 15.24 20.33
CA LYS A 265 7.33 14.77 18.95
C LYS A 265 5.99 14.39 18.30
N LEU A 266 5.12 13.67 19.03
CA LEU A 266 3.79 13.29 18.55
C LEU A 266 2.95 14.52 18.19
N PHE A 267 2.83 15.51 19.09
CA PHE A 267 2.05 16.71 18.82
C PHE A 267 2.61 17.50 17.64
N LYS A 268 3.94 17.64 17.51
CA LYS A 268 4.55 18.27 16.33
C LYS A 268 4.19 17.53 15.03
N ILE A 269 4.19 16.20 15.04
CA ILE A 269 3.77 15.40 13.87
C ILE A 269 2.28 15.66 13.56
N ILE A 270 1.40 15.60 14.57
CA ILE A 270 -0.05 15.81 14.38
C ILE A 270 -0.33 17.21 13.82
N THR A 271 0.30 18.25 14.38
CA THR A 271 0.15 19.64 13.90
C THR A 271 0.60 19.75 12.45
N LEU A 272 1.75 19.18 12.10
CA LEU A 272 2.29 19.26 10.75
C LEU A 272 1.43 18.46 9.74
N VAL A 273 0.98 17.25 10.09
CA VAL A 273 0.05 16.47 9.25
C VAL A 273 -1.25 17.25 9.04
N SER A 274 -1.81 17.82 10.11
CA SER A 274 -3.04 18.63 10.05
C SER A 274 -2.85 19.86 9.18
N ALA A 275 -1.71 20.55 9.27
CA ALA A 275 -1.37 21.70 8.44
C ALA A 275 -1.27 21.30 6.95
N ILE A 276 -0.58 20.21 6.62
CA ILE A 276 -0.45 19.71 5.25
C ILE A 276 -1.84 19.36 4.68
N ILE A 277 -2.66 18.61 5.41
CA ILE A 277 -4.04 18.27 4.98
C ILE A 277 -4.89 19.53 4.82
N THR A 278 -4.76 20.49 5.74
CA THR A 278 -5.53 21.74 5.67
C THR A 278 -5.17 22.54 4.42
N ILE A 279 -3.88 22.70 4.14
CA ILE A 279 -3.37 23.47 3.00
C ILE A 279 -3.67 22.76 1.67
N LEU A 280 -3.44 21.45 1.58
CA LEU A 280 -3.55 20.71 0.32
C LEU A 280 -4.96 20.20 0.02
N TYR A 281 -5.82 20.05 1.03
CA TYR A 281 -7.15 19.46 0.85
C TYR A 281 -8.28 20.35 1.36
N ILE A 282 -8.25 20.73 2.63
CA ILE A 282 -9.41 21.35 3.28
C ILE A 282 -9.70 22.73 2.68
N ILE A 283 -8.71 23.62 2.69
CA ILE A 283 -8.84 24.98 2.17
C ILE A 283 -9.21 25.01 0.68
N PRO A 284 -8.48 24.32 -0.22
CA PRO A 284 -8.75 24.46 -1.66
C PRO A 284 -10.02 23.72 -2.14
N PHE A 285 -10.42 22.64 -1.47
CA PHE A 285 -11.44 21.72 -2.01
C PHE A 285 -12.60 21.46 -1.07
N LEU A 286 -12.34 20.98 0.16
CA LEU A 286 -13.40 20.59 1.10
C LEU A 286 -14.22 21.80 1.59
N SER A 287 -13.58 22.96 1.73
CA SER A 287 -14.25 24.21 2.14
C SER A 287 -15.34 24.66 1.16
N LYS A 288 -15.23 24.27 -0.11
CA LYS A 288 -16.19 24.60 -1.18
C LYS A 288 -17.40 23.67 -1.17
N ASP A 289 -17.22 22.42 -0.75
CA ASP A 289 -18.29 21.44 -0.58
C ASP A 289 -17.93 20.42 0.51
N TRP A 290 -18.56 20.55 1.68
CA TRP A 290 -18.36 19.62 2.79
C TRP A 290 -19.00 18.24 2.53
N GLN A 291 -19.86 18.10 1.51
CA GLN A 291 -20.49 16.84 1.16
C GLN A 291 -19.60 15.93 0.29
N ILE A 292 -18.44 16.40 -0.19
CA ILE A 292 -17.50 15.59 -1.01
C ILE A 292 -17.26 14.21 -0.36
N PHE A 293 -17.01 14.16 0.94
CA PHE A 293 -16.73 12.90 1.63
C PHE A 293 -17.93 11.95 1.63
N GLY A 294 -19.13 12.47 1.93
CA GLY A 294 -20.36 11.67 1.90
C GLY A 294 -20.70 11.18 0.49
N ASN A 295 -20.51 12.04 -0.51
CA ASN A 295 -20.71 11.71 -1.92
C ASN A 295 -19.69 10.67 -2.40
N ALA A 296 -18.44 10.76 -1.95
CA ALA A 296 -17.41 9.78 -2.26
C ALA A 296 -17.75 8.39 -1.69
N MET A 297 -18.19 8.32 -0.42
CA MET A 297 -18.62 7.06 0.20
C MET A 297 -19.83 6.42 -0.52
N LYS A 298 -20.80 7.24 -0.95
CA LYS A 298 -21.91 6.77 -1.79
C LYS A 298 -21.42 6.28 -3.15
N SER A 299 -20.50 7.01 -3.79
CA SER A 299 -19.94 6.63 -5.09
C SER A 299 -19.19 5.30 -5.02
N TYR A 300 -18.39 5.05 -3.97
CA TYR A 300 -17.73 3.76 -3.77
C TYR A 300 -18.72 2.61 -3.56
N THR A 301 -19.83 2.89 -2.87
CA THR A 301 -20.89 1.89 -2.68
C THR A 301 -21.57 1.56 -4.01
N ASN A 302 -21.90 2.57 -4.81
CA ASN A 302 -22.51 2.38 -6.12
C ASN A 302 -21.58 1.67 -7.10
N ALA A 303 -20.30 2.06 -7.14
CA ALA A 303 -19.28 1.38 -7.93
C ALA A 303 -19.15 -0.08 -7.51
N ALA A 304 -19.06 -0.37 -6.20
CA ALA A 304 -19.03 -1.75 -5.72
C ALA A 304 -20.27 -2.55 -6.15
N VAL A 305 -21.48 -1.97 -6.07
CA VAL A 305 -22.70 -2.64 -6.55
C VAL A 305 -22.61 -2.95 -8.06
N GLY A 306 -22.21 -1.97 -8.87
CA GLY A 306 -22.04 -2.18 -10.32
C GLY A 306 -21.03 -3.30 -10.64
N GLU A 307 -19.92 -3.35 -9.92
CA GLU A 307 -18.89 -4.40 -10.06
C GLU A 307 -19.38 -5.78 -9.61
N TRP A 308 -20.26 -5.83 -8.60
CA TRP A 308 -20.88 -7.07 -8.14
C TRP A 308 -21.98 -7.55 -9.10
N GLU A 309 -22.56 -6.65 -9.89
CA GLU A 309 -23.57 -6.96 -10.91
C GLU A 309 -22.95 -7.22 -12.30
N HIS A 310 -21.67 -6.88 -12.50
CA HIS A 310 -20.94 -7.16 -13.73
C HIS A 310 -20.57 -8.64 -13.85
N ILE A 311 -21.52 -9.44 -14.35
CA ILE A 311 -21.37 -10.89 -14.54
C ILE A 311 -20.51 -11.19 -15.77
N ASP A 312 -19.44 -11.95 -15.56
CA ASP A 312 -18.64 -12.53 -16.62
C ASP A 312 -19.45 -13.56 -17.42
N LYS A 313 -19.43 -13.41 -18.76
CA LYS A 313 -20.24 -14.21 -19.69
C LYS A 313 -19.93 -15.72 -19.64
N TYR A 314 -18.71 -16.10 -19.27
CA TYR A 314 -18.26 -17.49 -19.32
C TYR A 314 -18.45 -18.22 -17.99
N THR A 315 -18.21 -17.52 -16.89
CA THR A 315 -18.28 -18.08 -15.53
C THR A 315 -19.63 -17.86 -14.86
N CYS A 316 -20.48 -16.98 -15.42
CA CYS A 316 -21.74 -16.53 -14.83
C CYS A 316 -21.56 -15.98 -13.40
N LYS A 317 -20.40 -15.39 -13.11
CA LYS A 317 -20.02 -14.86 -11.81
C LYS A 317 -19.48 -13.42 -11.95
N PRO A 318 -19.59 -12.58 -10.90
CA PRO A 318 -19.02 -11.23 -10.94
C PRO A 318 -17.51 -11.25 -11.17
N ALA A 319 -17.04 -10.69 -12.28
CA ALA A 319 -15.68 -10.90 -12.77
C ALA A 319 -14.61 -10.51 -11.74
N HIS A 320 -14.72 -9.30 -11.19
CA HIS A 320 -13.70 -8.73 -10.30
C HIS A 320 -13.68 -9.33 -8.89
N LEU A 321 -14.79 -9.94 -8.45
CA LEU A 321 -14.85 -10.60 -7.15
C LEU A 321 -14.11 -11.94 -7.17
N TYR A 322 -14.21 -12.67 -8.28
CA TYR A 322 -13.65 -14.01 -8.40
C TYR A 322 -12.23 -14.04 -8.96
N ASN A 323 -11.87 -13.02 -9.76
CA ASN A 323 -10.51 -12.81 -10.23
C ASN A 323 -9.63 -12.07 -9.21
N GLY A 324 -10.24 -11.43 -8.21
CA GLY A 324 -9.54 -10.74 -7.14
C GLY A 324 -9.02 -11.66 -6.03
N VAL A 325 -8.33 -11.06 -5.05
CA VAL A 325 -7.83 -11.77 -3.86
C VAL A 325 -8.43 -11.14 -2.61
N GLY A 326 -9.47 -11.75 -2.05
CA GLY A 326 -10.16 -11.25 -0.86
C GLY A 326 -11.38 -12.08 -0.53
N PHE A 327 -12.15 -11.66 0.47
CA PHE A 327 -13.32 -12.40 0.96
C PHE A 327 -14.66 -11.92 0.39
N ALA A 328 -14.67 -10.90 -0.48
CA ALA A 328 -15.90 -10.32 -1.04
C ALA A 328 -16.81 -11.36 -1.73
N HIS A 329 -16.23 -12.30 -2.49
CA HIS A 329 -16.99 -13.35 -3.18
C HIS A 329 -17.76 -14.27 -2.22
N ILE A 330 -17.27 -14.49 -0.99
CA ILE A 330 -17.97 -15.30 0.02
C ILE A 330 -19.30 -14.64 0.41
N PHE A 331 -19.30 -13.32 0.56
CA PHE A 331 -20.52 -12.55 0.87
C PHE A 331 -21.51 -12.60 -0.28
N TYR A 332 -21.01 -12.56 -1.52
CA TYR A 332 -21.84 -12.72 -2.72
C TYR A 332 -22.52 -14.10 -2.76
N GLU A 333 -21.76 -15.19 -2.55
CA GLU A 333 -22.27 -16.57 -2.65
C GLU A 333 -23.16 -17.01 -1.50
N LYS A 334 -22.79 -16.67 -0.25
CA LYS A 334 -23.43 -17.23 0.96
C LYS A 334 -24.70 -16.49 1.37
N ILE A 335 -24.88 -15.26 0.91
CA ILE A 335 -26.07 -14.45 1.20
C ILE A 335 -26.97 -14.46 -0.04
N GLN A 336 -27.77 -15.52 -0.22
CA GLN A 336 -28.52 -15.73 -1.47
C GLN A 336 -29.81 -14.90 -1.59
N ASN A 337 -30.39 -14.47 -0.47
CA ASN A 337 -31.72 -13.84 -0.45
C ASN A 337 -31.70 -12.30 -0.29
N TRP A 338 -30.53 -11.67 -0.41
CA TRP A 338 -30.38 -10.22 -0.23
C TRP A 338 -30.11 -9.56 -1.57
N ASP A 339 -30.51 -8.30 -1.71
CA ASP A 339 -30.10 -7.49 -2.85
C ASP A 339 -28.58 -7.23 -2.82
N THR A 340 -27.99 -6.86 -3.96
CA THR A 340 -26.54 -6.61 -4.05
C THR A 340 -26.09 -5.52 -3.07
N LEU A 341 -26.91 -4.47 -2.92
CA LEU A 341 -26.60 -3.33 -2.06
C LEU A 341 -26.47 -3.73 -0.59
N ASP A 342 -27.38 -4.55 -0.08
CA ASP A 342 -27.39 -5.02 1.30
C ASP A 342 -26.24 -6.00 1.56
N LYS A 343 -25.87 -6.82 0.58
CA LYS A 343 -24.65 -7.65 0.67
C LYS A 343 -23.40 -6.77 0.77
N VAL A 344 -23.27 -5.74 -0.07
CA VAL A 344 -22.15 -4.78 -0.04
C VAL A 344 -22.12 -4.04 1.31
N LYS A 345 -23.26 -3.53 1.79
CA LYS A 345 -23.36 -2.87 3.10
C LYS A 345 -22.99 -3.81 4.26
N ARG A 346 -23.38 -5.08 4.18
CA ARG A 346 -23.01 -6.09 5.18
C ARG A 346 -21.51 -6.31 5.21
N LEU A 347 -20.88 -6.45 4.04
CA LEU A 347 -19.41 -6.55 3.92
C LEU A 347 -18.74 -5.28 4.46
N GLN A 348 -19.19 -4.09 4.09
CA GLN A 348 -18.68 -2.82 4.61
C GLN A 348 -18.72 -2.75 6.14
N LYS A 349 -19.84 -3.17 6.76
CA LYS A 349 -19.99 -3.22 8.21
C LYS A 349 -18.98 -4.19 8.85
N ILE A 350 -18.83 -5.39 8.28
CA ILE A 350 -17.88 -6.39 8.79
C ILE A 350 -16.44 -5.92 8.60
N HIS A 351 -16.10 -5.35 7.44
CA HIS A 351 -14.81 -4.74 7.18
C HIS A 351 -14.48 -3.67 8.24
N PHE A 352 -15.40 -2.72 8.48
CA PHE A 352 -15.21 -1.70 9.51
C PHE A 352 -15.00 -2.31 10.90
N LEU A 353 -15.84 -3.27 11.31
CA LEU A 353 -15.75 -3.93 12.61
C LEU A 353 -14.43 -4.70 12.77
N LEU A 354 -13.96 -5.38 11.74
CA LEU A 354 -12.69 -6.12 11.77
C LEU A 354 -11.50 -5.18 11.83
N CYS A 355 -11.48 -4.10 11.05
CA CYS A 355 -10.43 -3.09 11.10
C CYS A 355 -10.39 -2.35 12.44
N ALA A 356 -11.53 -1.92 12.96
CA ALA A 356 -11.61 -1.29 14.28
C ALA A 356 -11.22 -2.28 15.39
N GLY A 357 -11.75 -3.51 15.30
CA GLY A 357 -11.47 -4.59 16.25
C GLY A 357 -9.99 -4.94 16.32
N ILE A 358 -9.32 -5.13 15.18
CA ILE A 358 -7.89 -5.46 15.18
C ILE A 358 -7.05 -4.29 15.71
N THR A 359 -7.41 -3.04 15.42
CA THR A 359 -6.76 -1.85 16.02
C THR A 359 -6.87 -1.87 17.54
N VAL A 360 -8.08 -2.13 18.08
CA VAL A 360 -8.33 -2.21 19.53
C VAL A 360 -7.57 -3.36 20.17
N VAL A 361 -7.64 -4.57 19.58
CA VAL A 361 -6.91 -5.75 20.08
C VAL A 361 -5.41 -5.50 20.12
N MET A 362 -4.85 -4.92 19.06
CA MET A 362 -3.43 -4.57 19.02
C MET A 362 -3.08 -3.48 20.04
N GLY A 363 -3.95 -2.50 20.27
CA GLY A 363 -3.78 -1.48 21.30
C GLY A 363 -3.77 -2.05 22.72
N ILE A 364 -4.73 -2.92 23.03
CA ILE A 364 -4.81 -3.63 24.32
C ILE A 364 -3.57 -4.51 24.51
N TRP A 365 -3.20 -5.30 23.49
CA TRP A 365 -2.00 -6.14 23.55
C TRP A 365 -0.75 -5.30 23.80
N TYR A 366 -0.59 -4.17 23.11
CA TYR A 366 0.54 -3.27 23.32
C TYR A 366 0.55 -2.68 24.73
N TRP A 367 -0.61 -2.26 25.24
CA TRP A 367 -0.72 -1.70 26.59
C TRP A 367 -0.09 -2.61 27.65
N PHE A 368 -0.41 -3.90 27.59
CA PHE A 368 0.11 -4.91 28.52
C PHE A 368 1.56 -5.34 28.22
N ASN A 369 2.01 -5.23 26.96
CA ASN A 369 3.31 -5.74 26.53
C ASN A 369 4.32 -4.65 26.15
N ARG A 370 4.03 -3.37 26.38
CA ARG A 370 4.86 -2.23 25.94
C ARG A 370 6.31 -2.24 26.41
N LYS A 371 6.61 -2.92 27.52
CA LYS A 371 7.98 -3.08 28.05
C LYS A 371 8.75 -4.23 27.38
N LYS A 372 8.04 -5.15 26.71
CA LYS A 372 8.56 -6.39 26.12
C LYS A 372 8.81 -6.27 24.62
N ILE A 373 8.43 -5.15 24.00
CA ILE A 373 8.59 -4.94 22.56
C ILE A 373 8.90 -3.48 22.25
N ASP A 374 9.85 -3.25 21.35
CA ASP A 374 10.13 -1.91 20.85
C ASP A 374 8.94 -1.38 20.04
N LYS A 375 8.54 -0.13 20.35
CA LYS A 375 7.40 0.52 19.68
C LYS A 375 7.51 0.53 18.16
N ARG A 376 8.71 0.65 17.58
CA ARG A 376 8.88 0.73 16.12
C ARG A 376 8.57 -0.61 15.45
N ILE A 377 9.06 -1.69 16.03
CA ILE A 377 8.74 -3.06 15.58
C ILE A 377 7.25 -3.32 15.74
N PHE A 378 6.68 -2.95 16.88
CA PHE A 378 5.24 -3.07 17.10
C PHE A 378 4.41 -2.30 16.07
N LEU A 379 4.79 -1.05 15.76
CA LEU A 379 4.08 -0.24 14.77
C LEU A 379 4.17 -0.83 13.37
N MET A 380 5.34 -1.31 12.93
CA MET A 380 5.46 -2.00 11.63
C MET A 380 4.63 -3.29 11.58
N ALA A 381 4.67 -4.10 12.64
CA ALA A 381 3.92 -5.35 12.71
C ALA A 381 2.40 -5.13 12.74
N SER A 382 1.93 -4.24 13.62
CA SER A 382 0.51 -3.88 13.73
C SER A 382 -0.01 -3.23 12.46
N PHE A 383 0.82 -2.41 11.78
CA PHE A 383 0.47 -1.84 10.49
C PHE A 383 0.26 -2.92 9.43
N LYS A 384 1.17 -3.91 9.34
CA LYS A 384 1.01 -5.03 8.40
C LYS A 384 -0.25 -5.84 8.69
N ILE A 385 -0.45 -6.25 9.95
CA ILE A 385 -1.64 -7.02 10.38
C ILE A 385 -2.93 -6.26 10.02
N TYR A 386 -2.99 -4.97 10.36
CA TYR A 386 -4.14 -4.14 10.07
C TYR A 386 -4.37 -4.01 8.55
N LEU A 387 -3.31 -3.76 7.76
CA LEU A 387 -3.39 -3.63 6.31
C LEU A 387 -3.90 -4.91 5.65
N THR A 388 -3.46 -6.07 6.14
CA THR A 388 -3.96 -7.38 5.69
C THR A 388 -5.47 -7.51 5.92
N ILE A 389 -5.97 -7.16 7.10
CA ILE A 389 -7.41 -7.22 7.39
C ILE A 389 -8.18 -6.22 6.53
N PHE A 390 -7.68 -5.00 6.37
CA PHE A 390 -8.30 -3.98 5.52
C PHE A 390 -8.46 -4.47 4.07
N LEU A 391 -7.39 -5.01 3.51
CA LEU A 391 -7.38 -5.46 2.12
C LEU A 391 -8.20 -6.73 1.91
N ALA A 392 -8.14 -7.69 2.83
CA ALA A 392 -8.88 -8.95 2.73
C ALA A 392 -10.41 -8.75 2.68
N PHE A 393 -10.92 -7.66 3.25
CA PHE A 393 -12.36 -7.35 3.34
C PHE A 393 -12.78 -6.11 2.54
N ILE A 394 -11.95 -5.67 1.59
CA ILE A 394 -12.34 -4.59 0.67
C ILE A 394 -13.50 -5.05 -0.23
N GLN A 395 -14.35 -4.10 -0.65
CA GLN A 395 -15.61 -4.42 -1.34
C GLN A 395 -15.37 -5.01 -2.74
N VAL A 396 -14.34 -4.52 -3.43
CA VAL A 396 -13.91 -5.04 -4.74
C VAL A 396 -12.41 -5.36 -4.66
N PRO A 397 -12.03 -6.65 -4.56
CA PRO A 397 -10.68 -7.08 -4.20
C PRO A 397 -9.72 -7.05 -5.41
N TYR A 398 -9.57 -5.90 -6.06
CA TYR A 398 -8.67 -5.74 -7.19
C TYR A 398 -7.22 -6.11 -6.84
N ILE A 399 -6.58 -6.91 -7.69
CA ILE A 399 -5.19 -7.38 -7.52
C ILE A 399 -4.23 -6.19 -7.36
N TYR A 400 -4.45 -5.10 -8.09
CA TYR A 400 -3.59 -3.93 -8.05
C TYR A 400 -3.53 -3.25 -6.67
N LEU A 401 -4.62 -3.32 -5.87
CA LEU A 401 -4.64 -2.76 -4.52
C LEU A 401 -3.78 -3.60 -3.57
N MET A 402 -3.75 -4.92 -3.79
CA MET A 402 -3.02 -5.89 -2.99
C MET A 402 -1.50 -5.81 -3.22
N VAL A 403 -1.07 -5.39 -4.42
CA VAL A 403 0.36 -5.18 -4.74
C VAL A 403 1.02 -4.20 -3.75
N VAL A 404 0.29 -3.18 -3.29
CA VAL A 404 0.76 -2.24 -2.26
C VAL A 404 1.17 -2.99 -0.98
N ALA A 405 0.40 -4.01 -0.56
CA ALA A 405 0.69 -4.79 0.64
C ALA A 405 1.97 -5.61 0.53
N ASN A 406 2.27 -6.14 -0.66
CA ASN A 406 3.48 -6.92 -0.91
C ASN A 406 4.72 -6.03 -0.83
N PHE A 407 4.68 -4.82 -1.40
CA PHE A 407 5.77 -3.86 -1.26
C PHE A 407 5.95 -3.37 0.18
N VAL A 408 4.86 -3.23 0.94
CA VAL A 408 4.93 -2.98 2.39
C VAL A 408 5.65 -4.12 3.11
N SER A 409 5.38 -5.38 2.77
CA SER A 409 6.08 -6.52 3.36
C SER A 409 7.59 -6.47 3.09
N ILE A 410 7.99 -6.13 1.86
CA ILE A 410 9.41 -5.97 1.48
C ILE A 410 10.07 -4.83 2.29
N ALA A 411 9.40 -3.68 2.41
CA ALA A 411 9.91 -2.55 3.19
C ALA A 411 10.04 -2.89 4.68
N ILE A 412 9.07 -3.61 5.25
CA ILE A 412 9.12 -4.09 6.64
C ILE A 412 10.30 -5.05 6.82
N PHE A 413 10.48 -5.98 5.88
CA PHE A 413 11.59 -6.93 5.91
C PHE A 413 12.95 -6.22 5.83
N SER A 414 13.09 -5.19 5.00
CA SER A 414 14.29 -4.34 4.94
C SER A 414 14.54 -3.60 6.25
N GLU A 415 13.53 -2.89 6.76
CA GLU A 415 13.69 -2.01 7.92
C GLU A 415 13.88 -2.78 9.23
N GLN A 416 13.33 -3.99 9.38
CA GLN A 416 13.57 -4.82 10.57
C GLN A 416 15.00 -5.39 10.63
N LEU A 417 15.69 -5.55 9.50
CA LEU A 417 17.08 -6.06 9.46
C LEU A 417 18.09 -5.11 10.13
N ARG A 418 17.69 -3.88 10.42
CA ARG A 418 18.50 -2.89 11.15
C ARG A 418 18.71 -3.28 12.62
N TYR A 419 17.86 -4.16 13.16
CA TYR A 419 17.85 -4.52 14.56
C TYR A 419 18.47 -5.90 14.80
N LYS A 420 19.32 -5.97 15.82
CA LYS A 420 19.78 -7.21 16.44
C LYS A 420 19.14 -7.35 17.82
N THR A 421 19.03 -8.58 18.27
CA THR A 421 18.57 -8.92 19.62
C THR A 421 19.77 -9.30 20.46
N THR A 422 19.78 -8.95 21.74
CA THR A 422 20.87 -9.24 22.69
C THR A 422 21.16 -10.73 22.90
N ASP A 423 20.16 -11.58 22.73
CA ASP A 423 20.29 -13.04 22.89
C ASP A 423 20.79 -13.77 21.63
N ALA A 424 21.19 -13.05 20.57
CA ALA A 424 21.58 -13.60 19.27
C ALA A 424 22.99 -13.16 18.86
#